data_AF-E4PSK1-F1
#
_entry.id   AF-E4PSK1-F1
#
_cell.length_a   1.000
_cell.length_b   1.000
_cell.length_c   1.000
_cell.angle_alpha   90.00
_cell.angle_beta   90.00
_cell.angle_gamma   90.00
#
_symmetry.space_group_name_H-M   'P 1'
#
loop_
_entity.id
_entity.type
_entity.pdbx_description
1 polymer ?
#
loop_
_entity_poly.entity_id
_entity_poly.type
_entity_poly.pdbx_seq_one_letter_code
_entity_poly.pdbx_strand_id
1 'polypeptide(L)'
;MKKLLITSLSLFMLAIPVTSCVVKNNNINQIKQEDSEFKLYTNKSIKKMLEVYTKKDKSYDLYIDQQENKPYSKYDELRFALTFYPIFNSINVRHNSQYEGINLTAKSVIENTLSNDWYWVINNIDKFQYTFNPYGDYYKKIDDIKINGITYNDEFLFNKTKELFKSSVQKIKNKAPIELITFDIKDITDKDLKELKTQTISDKLDYSYVKFEEKSIYKKKQAWYLVFDNYKVLKIWKYEFNNKVYLKILPDLLILKNSNNIKQLKQQLENLEKMIHKKRVDELNRKIKIEKENFDPEDYDIENGSDFKFSIQQYLDKRYKDNDESFMKFQETHQYNDILMQSINEINKEALQRKENTKHELDIFRFSMRYIYG
;
A
#
# COMPACT_ATOMS: atom_id res chain seq x y z
N MET A 1 50.15 18.47 -6.40
CA MET A 1 48.86 19.09 -6.03
C MET A 1 47.76 18.04 -6.13
N LYS A 2 46.81 18.11 -5.21
CA LYS A 2 46.06 17.00 -4.61
C LYS A 2 45.13 16.25 -5.58
N LYS A 3 45.20 14.92 -5.55
CA LYS A 3 44.16 14.01 -6.05
C LYS A 3 43.06 13.92 -4.98
N LEU A 4 41.84 14.31 -5.31
CA LEU A 4 40.65 14.15 -4.45
C LEU A 4 39.92 12.86 -4.86
N LEU A 5 40.02 11.84 -4.00
CA LEU A 5 39.20 10.64 -4.04
C LEU A 5 37.79 11.00 -3.54
N ILE A 6 36.80 10.91 -4.42
CA ILE A 6 35.38 10.90 -4.05
C ILE A 6 35.09 9.48 -3.56
N THR A 7 35.26 9.24 -2.26
CA THR A 7 34.79 8.01 -1.62
C THR A 7 33.33 8.18 -1.23
N SER A 8 32.52 7.29 -1.78
CA SER A 8 31.11 7.05 -1.47
C SER A 8 30.87 7.00 0.04
N LEU A 9 30.03 7.91 0.53
CA LEU A 9 29.54 7.93 1.90
C LEU A 9 28.58 6.74 2.10
N SER A 10 29.17 5.59 2.44
CA SER A 10 28.45 4.41 2.88
C SER A 10 28.03 4.66 4.33
N LEU A 11 26.81 5.15 4.55
CA LEU A 11 26.21 5.27 5.88
C LEU A 11 26.02 3.86 6.49
N PHE A 12 27.09 3.34 7.09
CA PHE A 12 27.00 2.30 8.10
C PHE A 12 26.48 2.97 9.38
N MET A 13 25.17 2.83 9.62
CA MET A 13 24.56 3.04 10.93
C MET A 13 25.11 1.96 11.87
N LEU A 14 26.28 2.23 12.48
CA LEU A 14 26.80 1.44 13.57
C LEU A 14 25.92 1.69 14.79
N ALA A 15 25.25 0.62 15.25
CA ALA A 15 24.51 0.61 16.50
C ALA A 15 25.47 0.94 17.66
N ILE A 16 25.18 2.01 18.39
CA ILE A 16 25.83 2.30 19.66
C ILE A 16 25.14 1.41 20.70
N PRO A 17 25.84 0.44 21.33
CA PRO A 17 25.25 -0.29 22.45
C PRO A 17 25.23 0.66 23.66
N VAL A 18 24.06 1.23 23.96
CA VAL A 18 23.83 1.87 25.26
C VAL A 18 23.67 0.77 26.30
N THR A 19 24.75 0.53 27.06
CA THR A 19 24.71 -0.33 28.25
C THR A 19 23.89 0.35 29.34
N SER A 20 22.63 -0.04 29.48
CA SER A 20 21.82 0.30 30.65
C SER A 20 22.24 -0.58 31.83
N CYS A 21 22.79 0.04 32.87
CA CYS A 21 23.01 -0.64 34.15
C CYS A 21 21.66 -0.83 34.85
N VAL A 22 21.22 -2.08 35.00
CA VAL A 22 20.06 -2.42 35.83
C VAL A 22 20.51 -2.49 37.29
N VAL A 23 20.01 -1.57 38.12
CA VAL A 23 20.11 -1.67 39.58
C VAL A 23 19.30 -2.88 40.03
N LYS A 24 19.99 -3.87 40.60
CA LYS A 24 19.40 -5.10 41.12
C LYS A 24 18.73 -4.79 42.46
N ASN A 25 17.41 -4.63 42.48
CA ASN A 25 16.65 -4.58 43.73
C ASN A 25 16.12 -5.99 44.04
N ASN A 26 16.69 -6.61 45.07
CA ASN A 26 16.28 -7.92 45.54
C ASN A 26 15.04 -7.78 46.43
N ASN A 27 13.95 -8.42 46.00
CA ASN A 27 12.84 -9.02 46.77
C ASN A 27 11.49 -8.64 46.17
N ILE A 28 10.80 -9.62 45.58
CA ILE A 28 9.61 -10.25 46.17
C ILE A 28 9.18 -11.40 45.24
N ASN A 29 9.09 -12.59 45.82
CA ASN A 29 8.46 -13.75 45.23
C ASN A 29 6.99 -13.46 44.95
N GLN A 30 6.64 -13.33 43.68
CA GLN A 30 5.37 -13.78 43.14
C GLN A 30 5.66 -14.42 41.78
N ILE A 31 5.89 -15.73 41.76
CA ILE A 31 5.75 -16.50 40.53
C ILE A 31 4.24 -16.53 40.26
N LYS A 32 3.74 -15.45 39.66
CA LYS A 32 2.56 -15.56 38.81
C LYS A 32 3.00 -16.50 37.70
N GLN A 33 2.30 -17.61 37.58
CA GLN A 33 2.39 -18.46 36.41
C GLN A 33 2.02 -17.57 35.22
N GLU A 34 3.03 -17.05 34.51
CA GLU A 34 2.85 -16.29 33.29
C GLU A 34 2.14 -17.22 32.31
N ASP A 35 0.87 -16.94 32.03
CA ASP A 35 0.29 -17.36 30.75
C ASP A 35 1.30 -16.91 29.70
N SER A 36 1.98 -17.86 29.05
CA SER A 36 3.09 -17.57 28.15
C SER A 36 2.64 -16.51 27.16
N GLU A 37 3.15 -15.29 27.30
CA GLU A 37 2.70 -14.16 26.50
C GLU A 37 2.84 -14.54 25.03
N PHE A 38 1.76 -14.44 24.24
CA PHE A 38 1.80 -14.80 22.83
C PHE A 38 2.90 -14.00 22.12
N LYS A 39 3.95 -14.72 21.69
CA LYS A 39 5.07 -14.15 20.95
C LYS A 39 4.78 -14.21 19.45
N LEU A 40 4.75 -13.05 18.81
CA LEU A 40 4.32 -12.91 17.41
C LEU A 40 5.17 -13.75 16.44
N TYR A 41 6.49 -13.82 16.65
CA TYR A 41 7.41 -14.59 15.80
C TYR A 41 7.13 -16.11 15.76
N THR A 42 6.38 -16.64 16.73
CA THR A 42 5.98 -18.06 16.75
C THR A 42 4.83 -18.35 15.78
N ASN A 43 4.09 -17.33 15.34
CA ASN A 43 3.01 -17.48 14.38
C ASN A 43 3.56 -17.91 13.01
N LYS A 44 2.95 -18.93 12.39
CA LYS A 44 3.39 -19.51 11.11
C LYS A 44 3.49 -18.48 9.98
N SER A 45 2.51 -17.59 9.87
CA SER A 45 2.48 -16.54 8.85
C SER A 45 3.61 -15.54 9.06
N ILE A 46 3.82 -15.09 10.29
CA ILE A 46 4.88 -14.15 10.65
C ILE A 46 6.26 -14.76 10.48
N LYS A 47 6.44 -16.01 10.91
CA LYS A 47 7.69 -16.75 10.70
C LYS A 47 8.06 -16.80 9.22
N LYS A 48 7.10 -17.10 8.34
CA LYS A 48 7.32 -17.07 6.88
C LYS A 48 7.74 -15.68 6.38
N MET A 49 7.13 -14.60 6.89
CA MET A 49 7.51 -13.24 6.53
C MET A 49 8.94 -12.89 6.99
N LEU A 50 9.27 -13.22 8.24
CA LEU A 50 10.60 -13.01 8.81
C LEU A 50 11.68 -13.80 8.05
N GLU A 51 11.42 -15.07 7.72
CA GLU A 51 12.33 -15.91 6.93
C GLU A 51 12.62 -15.30 5.55
N VAL A 52 11.61 -14.71 4.91
CA VAL A 52 11.76 -14.02 3.61
C VAL A 52 12.51 -12.70 3.76
N TYR A 53 12.21 -11.92 4.81
CA TYR A 53 12.84 -10.62 5.05
C TYR A 53 14.34 -10.74 5.40
N THR A 54 14.67 -11.68 6.28
CA THR A 54 16.02 -11.92 6.80
C THR A 54 16.83 -12.91 5.96
N LYS A 55 16.24 -13.44 4.87
CA LYS A 55 16.84 -14.49 4.03
C LYS A 55 17.31 -15.71 4.82
N LYS A 56 16.68 -16.00 5.97
CA LYS A 56 17.01 -17.10 6.89
C LYS A 56 18.45 -17.07 7.43
N ASP A 57 19.10 -15.90 7.46
CA ASP A 57 20.42 -15.80 8.08
C ASP A 57 20.31 -15.57 9.60
N LYS A 58 21.48 -15.52 10.28
CA LYS A 58 21.56 -15.36 11.74
C LYS A 58 21.04 -13.99 12.25
N SER A 59 20.63 -13.07 11.38
CA SER A 59 20.05 -11.77 11.78
C SER A 59 18.60 -11.87 12.27
N TYR A 60 17.96 -13.04 12.15
CA TYR A 60 16.58 -13.28 12.56
C TYR A 60 16.30 -12.90 14.02
N ASP A 61 17.07 -13.45 14.96
CA ASP A 61 16.86 -13.21 16.40
C ASP A 61 17.18 -11.76 16.77
N LEU A 62 18.26 -11.21 16.20
CA LEU A 62 18.67 -9.82 16.43
C LEU A 62 17.61 -8.83 15.95
N TYR A 63 17.02 -9.08 14.77
CA TYR A 63 15.96 -8.22 14.26
C TYR A 63 14.72 -8.26 15.15
N ILE A 64 14.30 -9.44 15.60
CA ILE A 64 13.15 -9.57 16.52
C ILE A 64 13.44 -8.83 17.82
N ASP A 65 14.61 -9.05 18.43
CA ASP A 65 15.01 -8.39 19.67
C ASP A 65 15.00 -6.85 19.53
N GLN A 66 15.55 -6.33 18.43
CA GLN A 66 15.51 -4.89 18.13
C GLN A 66 14.08 -4.34 17.96
N GLN A 67 13.17 -5.14 17.40
CA GLN A 67 11.78 -4.73 17.17
C GLN A 67 10.94 -4.82 18.45
N GLU A 68 11.15 -5.84 19.29
CA GLU A 68 10.43 -6.01 20.56
C GLU A 68 10.89 -5.01 21.63
N ASN A 69 12.14 -4.57 21.57
CA ASN A 69 12.71 -3.59 22.51
C ASN A 69 12.68 -2.14 22.01
N LYS A 70 11.83 -1.80 21.03
CA LYS A 70 11.68 -0.40 20.60
C LYS A 70 11.17 0.48 21.76
N PRO A 71 11.74 1.69 21.93
CA PRO A 71 11.37 2.57 23.04
C PRO A 71 9.93 3.08 22.90
N TYR A 72 9.32 3.45 24.03
CA TYR A 72 7.96 3.99 24.05
C TYR A 72 7.80 5.26 23.19
N SER A 73 8.86 6.07 23.05
CA SER A 73 8.89 7.24 22.17
C SER A 73 8.53 6.92 20.71
N LYS A 74 8.64 5.66 20.27
CA LYS A 74 8.17 5.23 18.94
C LYS A 74 6.66 5.41 18.75
N TYR A 75 5.87 5.20 19.81
CA TYR A 75 4.43 5.45 19.77
C TYR A 75 4.13 6.94 19.61
N ASP A 76 4.83 7.79 20.35
CA ASP A 76 4.63 9.25 20.29
C ASP A 76 5.08 9.81 18.95
N GLU A 77 6.21 9.34 18.41
CA GLU A 77 6.70 9.69 17.07
C GLU A 77 5.66 9.34 15.99
N LEU A 78 5.15 8.10 16.00
CA LEU A 78 4.16 7.67 15.01
C LEU A 78 2.82 8.40 15.19
N ARG A 79 2.39 8.63 16.44
CA ARG A 79 1.17 9.38 16.76
C ARG A 79 1.25 10.81 16.22
N PHE A 80 2.36 11.50 16.48
CA PHE A 80 2.64 12.81 15.93
C PHE A 80 2.61 12.79 14.39
N ALA A 81 3.29 11.82 13.78
CA ALA A 81 3.34 11.71 12.33
C ALA A 81 1.95 11.50 11.70
N LEU A 82 1.10 10.66 12.28
CA LEU A 82 -0.28 10.43 11.81
C LEU A 82 -1.20 11.65 12.01
N THR A 83 -0.86 12.57 12.92
CA THR A 83 -1.55 13.85 13.09
C THR A 83 -1.20 14.82 11.96
N PHE A 84 0.09 14.98 11.65
CA PHE A 84 0.57 15.93 10.64
C PHE A 84 0.47 15.42 9.20
N TYR A 85 0.49 14.10 9.02
CA TYR A 85 0.31 13.46 7.72
C TYR A 85 -0.87 12.48 7.75
N PRO A 86 -2.12 12.98 7.70
CA PRO A 86 -3.29 12.13 7.63
C PRO A 86 -3.30 11.31 6.33
N ILE A 87 -3.34 9.98 6.46
CA ILE A 87 -3.29 8.99 5.36
C ILE A 87 -4.38 9.22 4.29
N PHE A 88 -5.51 9.82 4.66
CA PHE A 88 -6.67 10.00 3.81
C PHE A 88 -6.69 11.34 3.03
N ASN A 89 -5.66 12.18 3.15
CA ASN A 89 -5.59 13.47 2.48
C ASN A 89 -4.13 13.92 2.23
N SER A 90 -3.37 13.09 1.54
CA SER A 90 -1.93 13.29 1.32
C SER A 90 -1.57 14.55 0.53
N ILE A 91 -2.53 15.15 -0.20
CA ILE A 91 -2.29 16.22 -1.19
C ILE A 91 -2.45 17.60 -0.61
N ASN A 92 -3.52 17.84 0.16
CA ASN A 92 -3.73 19.13 0.83
C ASN A 92 -2.59 19.44 1.83
N VAL A 93 -1.86 18.40 2.23
CA VAL A 93 -0.70 18.44 3.12
C VAL A 93 0.59 18.86 2.39
N ARG A 94 0.71 18.64 1.06
CA ARG A 94 1.91 19.01 0.27
C ARG A 94 1.94 20.48 -0.15
N HIS A 95 0.79 21.14 -0.28
CA HIS A 95 0.71 22.49 -0.86
C HIS A 95 0.65 23.63 0.18
N ASN A 96 0.76 23.33 1.47
CA ASN A 96 0.81 24.35 2.53
C ASN A 96 2.28 24.64 2.90
N SER A 97 2.85 25.69 2.29
CA SER A 97 4.29 26.00 2.33
C SER A 97 4.86 26.17 3.74
N GLN A 98 4.05 26.58 4.73
CA GLN A 98 4.51 26.80 6.10
C GLN A 98 4.75 25.50 6.89
N TYR A 99 4.11 24.39 6.49
CA TYR A 99 4.17 23.11 7.21
C TYR A 99 4.76 21.97 6.37
N GLU A 100 5.19 22.24 5.14
CA GLU A 100 5.68 21.24 4.19
C GLU A 100 6.79 20.37 4.80
N GLY A 101 7.79 20.98 5.45
CA GLY A 101 8.89 20.24 6.08
C GLY A 101 8.42 19.27 7.17
N ILE A 102 7.48 19.69 8.02
CA ILE A 102 6.90 18.85 9.08
C ILE A 102 6.10 17.71 8.46
N ASN A 103 5.33 18.02 7.41
CA ASN A 103 4.48 17.06 6.71
C ASN A 103 5.29 15.98 5.98
N LEU A 104 6.37 16.36 5.29
CA LEU A 104 7.28 15.42 4.63
C LEU A 104 8.03 14.56 5.65
N THR A 105 8.43 15.14 6.79
CA THR A 105 9.04 14.39 7.90
C THR A 105 8.05 13.37 8.46
N ALA A 106 6.81 13.77 8.74
CA ALA A 106 5.75 12.89 9.19
C ALA A 106 5.46 11.76 8.18
N LYS A 107 5.39 12.07 6.89
CA LYS A 107 5.26 11.06 5.82
C LYS A 107 6.39 10.04 5.89
N SER A 108 7.64 10.50 6.02
CA SER A 108 8.82 9.64 6.09
C SER A 108 8.82 8.75 7.34
N VAL A 109 8.43 9.29 8.50
CA VAL A 109 8.27 8.52 9.74
C VAL A 109 7.28 7.38 9.54
N ILE A 110 6.11 7.66 8.94
CA ILE A 110 5.11 6.62 8.70
C ILE A 110 5.65 5.58 7.71
N GLU A 111 6.20 6.02 6.57
CA GLU A 111 6.74 5.10 5.56
C GLU A 111 7.84 4.20 6.12
N ASN A 112 8.80 4.77 6.85
CA ASN A 112 9.89 4.03 7.50
C ASN A 112 9.35 3.05 8.54
N THR A 113 8.34 3.45 9.31
CA THR A 113 7.73 2.58 10.32
C THR A 113 7.01 1.39 9.68
N LEU A 114 6.27 1.63 8.59
CA LEU A 114 5.54 0.58 7.88
C LEU A 114 6.43 -0.35 7.02
N SER A 115 7.66 0.07 6.72
CA SER A 115 8.59 -0.68 5.88
C SER A 115 9.75 -1.33 6.65
N ASN A 116 10.44 -0.58 7.50
CA ASN A 116 11.60 -1.07 8.25
C ASN A 116 11.19 -1.69 9.60
N ASP A 117 10.12 -1.14 10.21
CA ASP A 117 9.62 -1.55 11.52
C ASP A 117 8.32 -2.37 11.42
N TRP A 118 8.12 -3.05 10.29
CA TRP A 118 6.89 -3.77 10.00
C TRP A 118 6.55 -4.82 11.06
N TYR A 119 7.56 -5.49 11.66
CA TYR A 119 7.33 -6.47 12.72
C TYR A 119 6.76 -5.79 13.97
N TRP A 120 7.35 -4.67 14.39
CA TRP A 120 6.82 -3.88 15.51
C TRP A 120 5.40 -3.40 15.25
N VAL A 121 5.10 -2.97 14.01
CA VAL A 121 3.74 -2.58 13.62
C VAL A 121 2.75 -3.72 13.82
N ILE A 122 3.08 -4.93 13.36
CA ILE A 122 2.19 -6.08 13.53
C ILE A 122 2.09 -6.52 15.00
N ASN A 123 3.19 -6.46 15.75
CA ASN A 123 3.20 -6.87 17.17
C ASN A 123 2.39 -5.94 18.07
N ASN A 124 2.09 -4.73 17.57
CA ASN A 124 1.29 -3.73 18.26
C ASN A 124 0.01 -3.37 17.51
N ILE A 125 -0.42 -4.23 16.57
CA ILE A 125 -1.50 -3.91 15.63
C ILE A 125 -2.85 -3.67 16.32
N ASP A 126 -3.02 -4.25 17.50
CA ASP A 126 -4.17 -4.09 18.38
C ASP A 126 -4.29 -2.69 19.00
N LYS A 127 -3.19 -1.93 19.00
CA LYS A 127 -3.15 -0.53 19.43
C LYS A 127 -3.51 0.46 18.32
N PHE A 128 -3.58 0.03 17.06
CA PHE A 128 -3.90 0.89 15.94
C PHE A 128 -5.41 1.11 15.80
N GLN A 129 -5.77 2.32 15.36
CA GLN A 129 -7.12 2.66 14.94
C GLN A 129 -7.16 3.02 13.46
N TYR A 130 -8.23 2.58 12.81
CA TYR A 130 -8.49 2.83 11.41
C TYR A 130 -9.84 3.50 11.26
N THR A 131 -9.90 4.61 10.54
CA THR A 131 -11.14 5.36 10.26
C THR A 131 -11.66 5.01 8.88
N PHE A 132 -12.97 4.86 8.73
CA PHE A 132 -13.62 4.59 7.46
C PHE A 132 -13.23 5.65 6.45
N ASN A 133 -12.76 5.20 5.29
CA ASN A 133 -12.30 6.09 4.23
C ASN A 133 -12.75 5.53 2.87
N PRO A 134 -13.87 6.03 2.32
CA PRO A 134 -14.34 5.64 0.99
C PRO A 134 -13.58 6.34 -0.14
N TYR A 135 -12.65 7.24 0.19
CA TYR A 135 -11.97 8.12 -0.75
C TYR A 135 -10.59 7.59 -1.15
N GLY A 136 -10.09 8.12 -2.27
CA GLY A 136 -8.72 7.89 -2.75
C GLY A 136 -7.78 8.94 -2.19
N ASP A 137 -7.07 9.64 -3.07
CA ASP A 137 -6.14 10.72 -2.70
C ASP A 137 -6.84 12.04 -2.37
N TYR A 138 -8.11 12.17 -2.78
CA TYR A 138 -8.92 13.38 -2.60
C TYR A 138 -10.28 13.04 -1.99
N TYR A 139 -10.79 13.96 -1.18
CA TYR A 139 -12.21 14.03 -0.83
C TYR A 139 -13.03 14.50 -2.03
N LYS A 140 -13.17 13.62 -3.01
CA LYS A 140 -14.07 13.84 -4.13
C LYS A 140 -15.39 13.15 -3.81
N LYS A 141 -16.48 13.93 -3.81
CA LYS A 141 -17.84 13.38 -3.70
C LYS A 141 -18.00 12.28 -4.74
N ILE A 142 -18.46 11.10 -4.33
CA ILE A 142 -18.84 10.06 -5.27
C ILE A 142 -20.09 10.53 -6.01
N ASP A 143 -20.04 10.46 -7.35
CA ASP A 143 -21.19 10.81 -8.19
C ASP A 143 -22.41 9.97 -7.79
N ASP A 144 -23.58 10.61 -7.80
CA ASP A 144 -24.83 9.95 -7.43
C ASP A 144 -25.22 8.95 -8.53
N ILE A 145 -24.92 7.67 -8.33
CA ILE A 145 -25.16 6.60 -9.30
C ILE A 145 -26.35 5.77 -8.87
N LYS A 146 -27.34 5.60 -9.76
CA LYS A 146 -28.50 4.74 -9.51
C LYS A 146 -28.18 3.29 -9.83
N ILE A 147 -28.27 2.40 -8.83
CA ILE A 147 -28.04 0.96 -8.97
C ILE A 147 -29.22 0.24 -8.32
N ASN A 148 -30.01 -0.49 -9.10
CA ASN A 148 -31.17 -1.26 -8.61
C ASN A 148 -32.09 -0.45 -7.66
N GLY A 149 -32.33 0.83 -7.98
CA GLY A 149 -33.18 1.73 -7.19
C GLY A 149 -32.47 2.48 -6.05
N ILE A 150 -31.20 2.17 -5.76
CA ILE A 150 -30.41 2.83 -4.71
C ILE A 150 -29.56 3.94 -5.31
N THR A 151 -29.40 5.06 -4.60
CA THR A 151 -28.33 6.03 -4.89
C THR A 151 -27.04 5.57 -4.22
N TYR A 152 -26.05 5.12 -5.00
CA TYR A 152 -24.70 4.85 -4.52
C TYR A 152 -23.94 6.17 -4.43
N ASN A 153 -23.67 6.61 -3.20
CA ASN A 153 -22.93 7.83 -2.90
C ASN A 153 -22.28 7.75 -1.50
N ASP A 154 -21.61 8.82 -1.08
CA ASP A 154 -20.93 8.91 0.22
C ASP A 154 -21.88 8.59 1.38
N GLU A 155 -23.07 9.18 1.40
CA GLU A 155 -24.06 8.97 2.46
C GLU A 155 -24.45 7.50 2.59
N PHE A 156 -24.73 6.84 1.46
CA PHE A 156 -25.01 5.41 1.44
C PHE A 156 -23.86 4.58 2.04
N LEU A 157 -22.60 4.88 1.65
CA LEU A 157 -21.43 4.18 2.15
C LEU A 157 -21.22 4.38 3.66
N PHE A 158 -21.38 5.60 4.16
CA PHE A 158 -21.29 5.89 5.59
C PHE A 158 -22.41 5.21 6.38
N ASN A 159 -23.65 5.25 5.88
CA ASN A 159 -24.79 4.62 6.54
C ASN A 159 -24.63 3.11 6.60
N LYS A 160 -24.18 2.46 5.51
CA LYS A 160 -23.87 1.02 5.50
C LYS A 160 -22.76 0.65 6.46
N THR A 161 -21.70 1.46 6.52
CA THR A 161 -20.61 1.26 7.46
C THR A 161 -21.10 1.34 8.92
N LYS A 162 -21.90 2.36 9.26
CA LYS A 162 -22.49 2.51 10.60
C LYS A 162 -23.47 1.40 10.93
N GLU A 163 -24.31 1.00 9.99
CA GLU A 163 -25.27 -0.09 10.14
C GLU A 163 -24.56 -1.39 10.56
N LEU A 164 -23.51 -1.75 9.82
CA LEU A 164 -22.80 -3.02 9.97
C LEU A 164 -21.85 -3.04 11.15
N PHE A 165 -21.07 -1.98 11.35
CA PHE A 165 -19.98 -1.99 12.31
C PHE A 165 -20.27 -1.19 13.59
N LYS A 166 -21.40 -0.46 13.63
CA LYS A 166 -21.78 0.46 14.72
C LYS A 166 -20.75 1.56 15.02
N SER A 167 -19.75 1.71 14.16
CA SER A 167 -18.62 2.62 14.33
C SER A 167 -17.92 2.87 12.99
N SER A 168 -17.54 4.12 12.72
CA SER A 168 -16.64 4.46 11.62
C SER A 168 -15.16 4.21 11.96
N VAL A 169 -14.88 3.76 13.18
CA VAL A 169 -13.53 3.40 13.64
C VAL A 169 -13.45 1.90 13.88
N GLN A 170 -12.44 1.27 13.28
CA GLN A 170 -12.14 -0.14 13.42
C GLN A 170 -10.75 -0.34 14.01
N LYS A 171 -10.57 -1.48 14.68
CA LYS A 171 -9.30 -1.95 15.21
C LYS A 171 -9.16 -3.44 14.95
N ILE A 172 -7.94 -3.92 14.78
CA ILE A 172 -7.66 -5.35 14.95
C ILE A 172 -7.65 -5.62 16.45
N LYS A 173 -8.31 -6.68 16.92
CA LYS A 173 -8.37 -7.02 18.36
C LYS A 173 -7.32 -8.06 18.72
N ASN A 174 -7.21 -9.10 17.92
CA ASN A 174 -6.23 -10.14 18.11
C ASN A 174 -5.02 -9.87 17.20
N LYS A 175 -3.86 -9.59 17.79
CA LYS A 175 -2.61 -9.39 17.05
C LYS A 175 -2.06 -10.66 16.40
N ALA A 176 -2.58 -11.84 16.72
CA ALA A 176 -2.19 -13.10 16.09
C ALA A 176 -2.87 -13.24 14.70
N PRO A 177 -2.11 -13.22 13.59
CA PRO A 177 -2.70 -13.43 12.28
C PRO A 177 -3.19 -14.86 12.10
N ILE A 178 -4.27 -15.00 11.36
CA ILE A 178 -4.91 -16.28 11.03
C ILE A 178 -4.23 -16.92 9.80
N GLU A 179 -3.92 -16.13 8.78
CA GLU A 179 -3.42 -16.62 7.49
C GLU A 179 -2.61 -15.55 6.75
N LEU A 180 -1.69 -15.99 5.89
CA LEU A 180 -0.98 -15.14 4.93
C LEU A 180 -1.31 -15.58 3.51
N ILE A 181 -2.10 -14.77 2.81
CA ILE A 181 -2.50 -15.00 1.42
C ILE A 181 -1.60 -14.16 0.52
N THR A 182 -1.08 -14.73 -0.57
CA THR A 182 -0.12 -14.04 -1.45
C THR A 182 -0.55 -14.12 -2.91
N PHE A 183 -0.38 -13.01 -3.63
CA PHE A 183 -0.58 -12.92 -5.07
C PHE A 183 0.64 -12.25 -5.71
N ASP A 184 0.98 -12.64 -6.94
CA ASP A 184 2.00 -11.95 -7.71
C ASP A 184 1.43 -10.64 -8.27
N ILE A 185 2.19 -9.54 -8.12
CA ILE A 185 1.82 -8.25 -8.73
C ILE A 185 2.30 -8.31 -10.17
N LYS A 186 1.36 -8.37 -11.10
CA LYS A 186 1.64 -8.43 -12.53
C LYS A 186 2.22 -7.12 -13.04
N ASP A 187 3.18 -7.26 -13.93
CA ASP A 187 3.66 -6.17 -14.79
C ASP A 187 2.59 -5.89 -15.84
N ILE A 188 2.45 -4.62 -16.23
CA ILE A 188 1.66 -4.20 -17.37
C ILE A 188 2.45 -4.49 -18.64
N THR A 189 1.87 -5.29 -19.52
CA THR A 189 2.50 -5.69 -20.76
C THR A 189 1.85 -5.03 -21.96
N ASP A 190 2.54 -5.09 -23.10
CA ASP A 190 1.97 -4.77 -24.40
C ASP A 190 0.62 -5.43 -24.70
N LYS A 191 0.43 -6.66 -24.21
CA LYS A 191 -0.80 -7.41 -24.41
C LYS A 191 -1.96 -6.74 -23.66
N ASP A 192 -1.73 -6.32 -22.42
CA ASP A 192 -2.75 -5.65 -21.61
C ASP A 192 -3.24 -4.35 -22.29
N LEU A 193 -2.32 -3.55 -22.84
CA LEU A 193 -2.66 -2.32 -23.56
C LEU A 193 -3.36 -2.57 -24.91
N LYS A 194 -3.06 -3.68 -25.59
CA LYS A 194 -3.72 -4.06 -26.86
C LYS A 194 -5.15 -4.55 -26.64
N GLU A 195 -5.39 -5.33 -25.59
CA GLU A 195 -6.73 -5.86 -25.26
C GLU A 195 -7.74 -4.74 -24.96
N LEU A 196 -7.32 -3.65 -24.32
CA LEU A 196 -8.18 -2.49 -24.09
C LEU A 196 -8.68 -1.82 -25.38
N LYS A 197 -7.85 -1.75 -26.43
CA LYS A 197 -8.21 -1.12 -27.72
C LYS A 197 -9.35 -1.85 -28.43
N THR A 198 -9.35 -3.18 -28.36
CA THR A 198 -10.43 -4.02 -28.92
C THR A 198 -11.78 -3.80 -28.22
N GLN A 199 -11.79 -3.27 -27.00
CA GLN A 199 -13.02 -2.94 -26.25
C GLN A 199 -13.50 -1.49 -26.47
N THR A 200 -12.64 -0.60 -26.98
CA THR A 200 -12.93 0.82 -27.24
C THR A 200 -12.85 1.15 -28.74
N ILE A 201 -13.69 0.50 -29.55
CA ILE A 201 -13.80 0.82 -30.98
C ILE A 201 -14.68 2.07 -31.14
N SER A 202 -14.08 3.25 -31.01
CA SER A 202 -14.57 4.50 -31.63
C SER A 202 -13.45 5.47 -32.03
N ASP A 203 -12.26 5.36 -31.43
CA ASP A 203 -11.23 6.36 -31.64
C ASP A 203 -10.17 5.86 -32.63
N LYS A 204 -10.04 6.56 -33.76
CA LYS A 204 -9.04 6.37 -34.83
C LYS A 204 -7.60 6.65 -34.35
N LEU A 205 -7.12 5.95 -33.35
CA LEU A 205 -5.74 6.07 -32.90
C LEU A 205 -5.04 4.72 -33.10
N ASP A 206 -4.32 4.60 -34.21
CA ASP A 206 -3.42 3.48 -34.44
C ASP A 206 -2.16 3.65 -33.56
N TYR A 207 -1.92 2.64 -32.73
CA TYR A 207 -0.74 2.49 -31.88
C TYR A 207 -0.05 1.15 -32.14
N SER A 208 -0.24 0.57 -33.33
CA SER A 208 0.38 -0.70 -33.73
C SER A 208 1.92 -0.68 -33.63
N TYR A 209 2.52 0.51 -33.65
CA TYR A 209 3.96 0.76 -33.56
C TYR A 209 4.49 1.00 -32.13
N VAL A 210 3.63 1.17 -31.12
CA VAL A 210 4.08 1.37 -29.73
C VAL A 210 4.32 0.01 -29.07
N LYS A 211 5.56 -0.27 -28.67
CA LYS A 211 5.97 -1.46 -27.90
C LYS A 211 6.31 -1.06 -26.46
N PHE A 212 5.53 -1.55 -25.52
CA PHE A 212 5.68 -1.34 -24.10
C PHE A 212 6.26 -2.61 -23.46
N GLU A 213 7.55 -2.55 -23.16
CA GLU A 213 8.19 -3.46 -22.23
C GLU A 213 8.32 -2.72 -20.89
N GLU A 214 7.44 -3.01 -19.92
CA GLU A 214 7.63 -2.47 -18.57
C GLU A 214 8.99 -2.95 -18.04
N LYS A 215 9.84 -2.01 -17.65
CA LYS A 215 11.13 -2.29 -17.02
C LYS A 215 11.08 -1.80 -15.59
N SER A 216 10.28 -2.48 -14.78
CA SER A 216 10.26 -2.27 -13.33
C SER A 216 11.66 -2.40 -12.75
N ILE A 217 12.08 -1.42 -11.95
CA ILE A 217 13.28 -1.56 -11.12
C ILE A 217 13.08 -2.58 -9.99
N TYR A 218 11.83 -2.92 -9.67
CA TYR A 218 11.45 -3.88 -8.65
C TYR A 218 11.25 -5.28 -9.23
N LYS A 219 11.80 -6.30 -8.56
CA LYS A 219 11.72 -7.70 -8.97
C LYS A 219 10.87 -8.52 -8.00
N LYS A 220 10.31 -9.63 -8.47
CA LYS A 220 9.53 -10.60 -7.65
C LYS A 220 8.50 -9.92 -6.74
N LYS A 221 7.71 -9.01 -7.31
CA LYS A 221 6.70 -8.21 -6.63
C LYS A 221 5.50 -9.07 -6.26
N GLN A 222 5.03 -8.95 -5.02
CA GLN A 222 3.89 -9.69 -4.51
C GLN A 222 3.03 -8.82 -3.60
N ALA A 223 1.73 -9.02 -3.67
CA ALA A 223 0.74 -8.53 -2.74
C ALA A 223 0.49 -9.61 -1.70
N TRP A 224 0.89 -9.31 -0.47
CA TRP A 224 0.69 -10.17 0.69
C TRP A 224 -0.45 -9.61 1.52
N TYR A 225 -1.33 -10.49 1.96
CA TYR A 225 -2.53 -10.17 2.72
C TYR A 225 -2.50 -10.93 4.02
N LEU A 226 -2.29 -10.19 5.10
CA LEU A 226 -2.24 -10.73 6.44
C LEU A 226 -3.62 -10.62 7.08
N VAL A 227 -4.21 -11.77 7.41
CA VAL A 227 -5.62 -11.89 7.82
C VAL A 227 -5.72 -11.94 9.34
N PHE A 228 -6.63 -11.15 9.90
CA PHE A 228 -6.90 -11.03 11.34
C PHE A 228 -8.40 -11.08 11.61
N ASP A 229 -8.76 -11.42 12.85
CA ASP A 229 -10.15 -11.42 13.35
C ASP A 229 -11.16 -11.99 12.32
N ASN A 230 -12.31 -11.33 12.17
CA ASN A 230 -13.36 -11.62 11.19
C ASN A 230 -13.02 -11.01 9.82
N TYR A 231 -11.97 -11.51 9.15
CA TYR A 231 -11.60 -11.12 7.78
C TYR A 231 -11.19 -9.64 7.62
N LYS A 232 -10.55 -9.11 8.67
CA LYS A 232 -9.77 -7.88 8.59
C LYS A 232 -8.44 -8.20 7.96
N VAL A 233 -8.04 -7.44 6.94
CA VAL A 233 -6.85 -7.75 6.16
C VAL A 233 -5.98 -6.52 6.00
N LEU A 234 -4.70 -6.68 6.30
CA LEU A 234 -3.66 -5.72 5.97
C LEU A 234 -2.95 -6.17 4.70
N LYS A 235 -2.83 -5.25 3.74
CA LYS A 235 -2.02 -5.48 2.54
C LYS A 235 -0.58 -5.08 2.81
N ILE A 236 0.35 -5.89 2.30
CA ILE A 236 1.78 -5.71 2.41
C ILE A 236 2.36 -5.91 1.01
N TRP A 237 3.17 -4.96 0.55
CA TRP A 237 3.96 -5.18 -0.65
C TRP A 237 5.26 -5.89 -0.30
N LYS A 238 5.55 -6.96 -1.02
CA LYS A 238 6.84 -7.63 -1.01
C LYS A 238 7.51 -7.45 -2.37
N TYR A 239 8.75 -7.01 -2.41
CA TYR A 239 9.52 -6.89 -3.65
C TYR A 239 11.02 -6.97 -3.39
N GLU A 240 11.80 -7.16 -4.45
CA GLU A 240 13.26 -7.13 -4.44
C GLU A 240 13.77 -5.89 -5.15
N PHE A 241 14.67 -5.15 -4.51
CA PHE A 241 15.34 -3.98 -5.09
C PHE A 241 16.80 -3.96 -4.62
N ASN A 242 17.75 -3.74 -5.52
CA ASN A 242 19.20 -3.77 -5.21
C ASN A 242 19.62 -5.00 -4.39
N ASN A 243 19.12 -6.19 -4.78
CA ASN A 243 19.36 -7.48 -4.11
C ASN A 243 18.88 -7.57 -2.64
N LYS A 244 18.05 -6.63 -2.17
CA LYS A 244 17.40 -6.66 -0.85
C LYS A 244 15.92 -6.92 -1.00
N VAL A 245 15.35 -7.65 -0.04
CA VAL A 245 13.91 -7.87 0.06
C VAL A 245 13.31 -6.76 0.89
N TYR A 246 12.23 -6.17 0.40
CA TYR A 246 11.45 -5.16 1.11
C TYR A 246 10.07 -5.71 1.42
N LEU A 247 9.61 -5.44 2.64
CA LEU A 247 8.22 -5.61 3.06
C LEU A 247 7.69 -4.23 3.44
N LYS A 248 6.55 -3.82 2.91
CA LYS A 248 5.95 -2.53 3.19
C LYS A 248 4.46 -2.69 3.47
N ILE A 249 4.07 -2.50 4.72
CA ILE A 249 2.66 -2.51 5.13
C ILE A 249 1.99 -1.28 4.52
N LEU A 250 0.81 -1.48 3.93
CA LEU A 250 -0.02 -0.39 3.45
C LEU A 250 -0.90 0.11 4.60
N PRO A 251 -1.17 1.42 4.69
CA PRO A 251 -1.83 2.01 5.84
C PRO A 251 -3.35 1.77 5.83
N ASP A 252 -3.84 0.84 5.00
CA ASP A 252 -5.26 0.53 4.85
C ASP A 252 -5.58 -0.82 5.49
N LEU A 253 -6.65 -0.82 6.27
CA LEU A 253 -7.33 -2.00 6.77
C LEU A 253 -8.54 -2.27 5.88
N LEU A 254 -8.54 -3.42 5.22
CA LEU A 254 -9.68 -3.90 4.45
C LEU A 254 -10.53 -4.83 5.31
N ILE A 255 -11.84 -4.71 5.22
CA ILE A 255 -12.78 -5.67 5.81
C ILE A 255 -13.56 -6.31 4.67
N LEU A 256 -13.36 -7.60 4.46
CA LEU A 256 -14.00 -8.37 3.40
C LEU A 256 -15.22 -9.10 3.96
N LYS A 257 -16.40 -8.70 3.50
CA LYS A 257 -17.68 -9.31 3.84
C LYS A 257 -17.97 -10.47 2.91
N ASN A 258 -18.92 -11.33 3.30
CA ASN A 258 -19.36 -12.48 2.51
C ASN A 258 -18.28 -13.54 2.26
N SER A 259 -17.19 -13.48 3.01
CA SER A 259 -16.21 -14.54 3.15
C SER A 259 -16.53 -15.35 4.39
N ASN A 260 -17.18 -16.50 4.24
CA ASN A 260 -17.46 -17.40 5.37
C ASN A 260 -16.30 -18.35 5.66
N ASN A 261 -15.28 -18.38 4.78
CA ASN A 261 -14.06 -19.17 4.95
C ASN A 261 -12.88 -18.58 4.15
N ILE A 262 -11.68 -19.13 4.39
CA ILE A 262 -10.43 -18.72 3.75
C ILE A 262 -10.46 -18.86 2.21
N LYS A 263 -11.16 -19.84 1.66
CA LYS A 263 -11.27 -20.02 0.20
C LYS A 263 -12.04 -18.87 -0.45
N GLN A 264 -13.17 -18.49 0.14
CA GLN A 264 -13.95 -17.33 -0.33
C GLN A 264 -13.17 -16.02 -0.17
N LEU A 265 -12.48 -15.86 0.96
CA LEU A 265 -11.60 -14.71 1.18
C LEU A 265 -10.53 -14.59 0.10
N LYS A 266 -9.84 -15.70 -0.18
CA LYS A 266 -8.84 -15.75 -1.24
C LYS A 266 -9.43 -15.36 -2.60
N GLN A 267 -10.65 -15.81 -2.91
CA GLN A 267 -11.32 -15.47 -4.17
C GLN A 267 -11.65 -13.97 -4.27
N GLN A 268 -12.13 -13.36 -3.19
CA GLN A 268 -12.39 -11.92 -3.17
C GLN A 268 -11.11 -11.10 -3.28
N LEU A 269 -10.04 -11.49 -2.58
CA LEU A 269 -8.73 -10.84 -2.70
C LEU A 269 -8.13 -11.01 -4.11
N GLU A 270 -8.32 -12.18 -4.73
CA GLU A 270 -7.90 -12.39 -6.12
C GLU A 270 -8.67 -11.48 -7.08
N ASN A 271 -9.98 -11.32 -6.87
CA ASN A 271 -10.79 -10.38 -7.67
C ASN A 271 -10.32 -8.94 -7.47
N LEU A 272 -10.00 -8.54 -6.23
CA LEU A 272 -9.45 -7.23 -5.91
C LEU A 272 -8.13 -6.98 -6.65
N GLU A 273 -7.19 -7.93 -6.64
CA GLU A 273 -5.91 -7.76 -7.35
C GLU A 273 -6.08 -7.72 -8.87
N LYS A 274 -7.02 -8.50 -9.43
CA LYS A 274 -7.37 -8.41 -10.87
C LYS A 274 -7.95 -7.05 -11.22
N MET A 275 -8.85 -6.52 -10.38
CA MET A 275 -9.45 -5.20 -10.59
C MET A 275 -8.40 -4.09 -10.46
N ILE A 276 -7.49 -4.18 -9.47
CA ILE A 276 -6.36 -3.25 -9.33
C ILE A 276 -5.49 -3.29 -10.58
N HIS A 277 -5.10 -4.47 -11.08
CA HIS A 277 -4.34 -4.58 -12.32
C HIS A 277 -5.06 -3.90 -13.48
N LYS A 278 -6.34 -4.22 -13.70
CA LYS A 278 -7.16 -3.60 -14.75
C LYS A 278 -7.14 -2.06 -14.66
N LYS A 279 -7.43 -1.50 -13.48
CA LYS A 279 -7.45 -0.05 -13.27
C LYS A 279 -6.06 0.59 -13.47
N ARG A 280 -4.97 -0.10 -13.16
CA ARG A 280 -3.61 0.36 -13.48
C ARG A 280 -3.39 0.46 -15.00
N VAL A 281 -3.83 -0.55 -15.75
CA VAL A 281 -3.74 -0.56 -17.22
C VAL A 281 -4.60 0.55 -17.82
N ASP A 282 -5.84 0.72 -17.33
CA ASP A 282 -6.75 1.78 -17.76
C ASP A 282 -6.11 3.18 -17.56
N GLU A 283 -5.54 3.41 -16.38
CA GLU A 283 -4.91 4.69 -16.04
C GLU A 283 -3.64 4.96 -16.87
N LEU A 284 -2.80 3.95 -17.09
CA LEU A 284 -1.64 4.08 -17.97
C LEU A 284 -2.08 4.41 -19.40
N ASN A 285 -3.09 3.72 -19.93
CA ASN A 285 -3.63 3.97 -21.27
C ASN A 285 -4.18 5.40 -21.39
N ARG A 286 -4.90 5.88 -20.37
CA ARG A 286 -5.39 7.27 -20.30
C ARG A 286 -4.24 8.28 -20.34
N LYS A 287 -3.21 8.08 -19.52
CA LYS A 287 -2.01 8.93 -19.48
C LYS A 287 -1.30 8.96 -20.83
N ILE A 288 -1.10 7.80 -21.47
CA ILE A 288 -0.49 7.70 -22.81
C ILE A 288 -1.32 8.47 -23.86
N LYS A 289 -2.65 8.36 -23.83
CA LYS A 289 -3.52 9.08 -24.77
C LYS A 289 -3.36 10.60 -24.64
N ILE A 290 -3.38 11.12 -23.40
CA ILE A 290 -3.21 12.55 -23.12
C ILE A 290 -1.85 13.05 -23.57
N GLU A 291 -0.77 12.33 -23.26
CA GLU A 291 0.58 12.73 -23.67
C GLU A 291 0.72 12.76 -25.19
N LYS A 292 0.07 11.83 -25.91
CA LYS A 292 0.10 11.82 -27.38
C LYS A 292 -0.67 13.00 -27.97
N GLU A 293 -1.83 13.32 -27.41
CA GLU A 293 -2.64 14.47 -27.85
C GLU A 293 -1.91 15.81 -27.64
N ASN A 294 -1.06 15.88 -26.62
CA ASN A 294 -0.29 17.07 -26.27
C ASN A 294 1.18 17.01 -26.73
N PHE A 295 1.60 15.99 -27.49
CA PHE A 295 2.98 15.85 -27.91
C PHE A 295 3.30 16.85 -29.03
N ASP A 296 4.12 17.85 -28.71
CA ASP A 296 4.72 18.75 -29.69
C ASP A 296 6.16 18.29 -30.01
N PRO A 297 6.47 17.89 -31.25
CA PRO A 297 7.83 17.55 -31.66
C PRO A 297 8.83 18.71 -31.51
N GLU A 298 8.38 19.96 -31.53
CA GLU A 298 9.24 21.16 -31.47
C GLU A 298 9.74 21.47 -30.04
N ASP A 299 9.06 20.96 -29.00
CA ASP A 299 9.40 21.17 -27.58
C ASP A 299 10.60 20.34 -27.09
N TYR A 300 11.17 19.48 -27.95
CA TYR A 300 12.33 18.65 -27.62
C TYR A 300 13.54 19.05 -28.46
N ASP A 301 14.55 19.66 -27.83
CA ASP A 301 15.81 20.09 -28.47
C ASP A 301 16.43 18.96 -29.32
N ILE A 302 16.31 19.13 -30.64
CA ILE A 302 16.83 18.22 -31.65
C ILE A 302 18.30 18.59 -31.91
N GLU A 303 19.21 18.14 -31.04
CA GLU A 303 20.64 18.35 -31.28
C GLU A 303 21.23 17.44 -32.37
N ASN A 304 20.47 16.49 -32.92
CA ASN A 304 20.98 15.64 -34.01
C ASN A 304 19.95 15.48 -35.11
N GLY A 305 20.19 16.18 -36.22
CA GLY A 305 19.45 16.01 -37.46
C GLY A 305 19.52 14.57 -37.99
N SER A 306 18.44 14.18 -38.66
CA SER A 306 18.12 12.89 -39.28
C SER A 306 17.32 11.91 -38.38
N ASP A 307 16.17 11.50 -38.95
CA ASP A 307 15.11 10.64 -38.41
C ASP A 307 14.09 11.30 -37.46
N PHE A 308 12.96 11.71 -38.04
CA PHE A 308 11.65 11.99 -37.41
C PHE A 308 11.08 10.84 -36.53
N LYS A 309 11.90 9.82 -36.30
CA LYS A 309 11.69 8.63 -35.47
C LYS A 309 12.38 8.77 -34.11
N PHE A 310 12.63 9.99 -33.64
CA PHE A 310 12.50 10.30 -32.21
C PHE A 310 11.03 10.09 -31.83
N SER A 311 10.68 8.82 -31.80
CA SER A 311 9.31 8.34 -31.83
C SER A 311 8.69 8.67 -30.48
N ILE A 312 7.42 9.06 -30.48
CA ILE A 312 6.58 9.08 -29.29
C ILE A 312 6.86 7.88 -28.35
N GLN A 313 7.27 6.72 -28.89
CA GLN A 313 7.79 5.59 -28.12
C GLN A 313 8.95 5.94 -27.18
N GLN A 314 10.02 6.59 -27.63
CA GLN A 314 11.15 6.95 -26.78
C GLN A 314 10.74 7.92 -25.65
N TYR A 315 9.82 8.84 -25.96
CA TYR A 315 9.23 9.74 -24.97
C TYR A 315 8.39 8.98 -23.94
N LEU A 316 7.50 8.09 -24.40
CA LEU A 316 6.67 7.26 -23.55
C LEU A 316 7.50 6.29 -22.70
N ASP A 317 8.55 5.69 -23.27
CA ASP A 317 9.51 4.86 -22.56
C ASP A 317 10.15 5.67 -21.43
N LYS A 318 10.70 6.85 -21.72
CA LYS A 318 11.32 7.69 -20.68
C LYS A 318 10.34 8.05 -19.55
N ARG A 319 9.07 8.31 -19.87
CA ARG A 319 8.07 8.80 -18.91
C ARG A 319 7.38 7.69 -18.11
N TYR A 320 7.26 6.49 -18.67
CA TYR A 320 6.48 5.39 -18.10
C TYR A 320 7.28 4.12 -17.80
N LYS A 321 8.59 4.09 -18.07
CA LYS A 321 9.49 2.96 -17.76
C LYS A 321 9.40 2.48 -16.31
N ASP A 322 9.22 3.42 -15.37
CA ASP A 322 9.17 3.15 -13.93
C ASP A 322 7.74 3.29 -13.37
N ASN A 323 6.72 2.92 -14.14
CA ASN A 323 5.31 3.03 -13.74
C ASN A 323 5.02 2.31 -12.42
N ASP A 324 5.61 1.13 -12.19
CA ASP A 324 5.55 0.45 -10.90
C ASP A 324 6.17 1.24 -9.74
N GLU A 325 7.27 1.96 -9.96
CA GLU A 325 7.88 2.78 -8.92
C GLU A 325 6.90 3.86 -8.48
N SER A 326 6.30 4.55 -9.45
CA SER A 326 5.25 5.54 -9.22
C SER A 326 4.07 4.93 -8.47
N PHE A 327 3.57 3.78 -8.95
CA PHE A 327 2.45 3.06 -8.37
C PHE A 327 2.71 2.64 -6.92
N MET A 328 3.90 2.13 -6.63
CA MET A 328 4.31 1.60 -5.33
C MET A 328 4.95 2.66 -4.40
N LYS A 329 5.02 3.92 -4.85
CA LYS A 329 5.51 5.02 -4.02
C LYS A 329 4.50 5.30 -2.91
N PHE A 330 5.00 5.49 -1.68
CA PHE A 330 4.12 5.69 -0.53
C PHE A 330 3.30 6.96 -0.68
N GLN A 331 1.97 6.82 -0.62
CA GLN A 331 1.04 7.96 -0.58
C GLN A 331 1.33 8.99 -1.67
N GLU A 332 1.65 8.49 -2.86
CA GLU A 332 1.81 9.30 -4.07
C GLU A 332 0.45 9.45 -4.75
N THR A 333 0.24 10.65 -5.28
CA THR A 333 -1.04 11.10 -5.83
C THR A 333 -1.34 10.43 -7.16
N HIS A 334 -2.58 9.98 -7.37
CA HIS A 334 -3.01 9.28 -8.57
C HIS A 334 -2.26 7.96 -8.82
N GLN A 335 -1.92 7.27 -7.72
CA GLN A 335 -1.21 6.00 -7.75
C GLN A 335 -2.03 4.91 -7.05
N TYR A 336 -1.41 4.10 -6.19
CA TYR A 336 -2.06 2.97 -5.55
C TYR A 336 -3.35 3.34 -4.82
N ASN A 337 -3.38 4.46 -4.11
CA ASN A 337 -4.51 4.84 -3.27
C ASN A 337 -5.79 5.07 -4.11
N ASP A 338 -5.70 5.91 -5.15
CA ASP A 338 -6.80 6.13 -6.09
C ASP A 338 -7.22 4.84 -6.79
N ILE A 339 -6.25 4.03 -7.24
CA ILE A 339 -6.52 2.77 -7.94
C ILE A 339 -7.22 1.75 -7.03
N LEU A 340 -6.80 1.65 -5.76
CA LEU A 340 -7.44 0.80 -4.76
C LEU A 340 -8.90 1.23 -4.54
N MET A 341 -9.12 2.54 -4.33
CA MET A 341 -10.46 3.09 -4.11
C MET A 341 -11.37 2.83 -5.32
N GLN A 342 -10.89 3.08 -6.54
CA GLN A 342 -11.66 2.81 -7.76
C GLN A 342 -11.99 1.32 -7.89
N SER A 343 -11.05 0.45 -7.56
CA SER A 343 -11.24 -1.01 -7.62
C SER A 343 -12.28 -1.50 -6.62
N ILE A 344 -12.21 -1.02 -5.37
CA ILE A 344 -13.20 -1.34 -4.33
C ILE A 344 -14.59 -0.83 -4.72
N ASN A 345 -14.67 0.40 -5.25
CA ASN A 345 -15.92 0.98 -5.71
C ASN A 345 -16.54 0.17 -6.85
N GLU A 346 -15.76 -0.27 -7.84
CA GLU A 346 -16.24 -1.13 -8.92
C GLU A 346 -16.83 -2.44 -8.37
N ILE A 347 -16.06 -3.13 -7.52
CA ILE A 347 -16.47 -4.40 -6.90
C ILE A 347 -17.76 -4.23 -6.08
N ASN A 348 -17.86 -3.15 -5.30
CA ASN A 348 -19.05 -2.90 -4.50
C ASN A 348 -20.28 -2.54 -5.37
N LYS A 349 -20.09 -1.83 -6.49
CA LYS A 349 -21.18 -1.58 -7.45
C LYS A 349 -21.66 -2.89 -8.10
N GLU A 350 -20.72 -3.74 -8.54
CA GLU A 350 -21.03 -5.08 -9.06
C GLU A 350 -21.77 -5.91 -8.00
N ALA A 351 -21.34 -5.84 -6.74
CA ALA A 351 -21.98 -6.54 -5.63
C ALA A 351 -23.45 -6.12 -5.47
N LEU A 352 -23.78 -4.83 -5.61
CA LEU A 352 -25.14 -4.29 -5.53
C LEU A 352 -26.02 -4.66 -6.73
N GLN A 353 -25.41 -5.02 -7.86
CA GLN A 353 -26.13 -5.46 -9.06
C GLN A 353 -26.56 -6.94 -8.98
N ARG A 354 -25.96 -7.73 -8.08
CA ARG A 354 -26.27 -9.15 -7.90
C ARG A 354 -27.72 -9.36 -7.46
N LYS A 355 -28.43 -10.29 -8.13
CA LYS A 355 -29.85 -10.58 -7.86
C LYS A 355 -30.09 -11.08 -6.44
N GLU A 356 -29.14 -11.83 -5.91
CA GLU A 356 -29.16 -12.38 -4.56
C GLU A 356 -28.87 -11.34 -3.46
N ASN A 357 -28.37 -10.16 -3.81
CA ASN A 357 -28.02 -9.11 -2.86
C ASN A 357 -29.22 -8.22 -2.48
N THR A 358 -30.25 -8.85 -1.92
CA THR A 358 -31.50 -8.18 -1.51
C THR A 358 -31.33 -7.22 -0.33
N LYS A 359 -30.21 -7.32 0.41
CA LYS A 359 -29.87 -6.45 1.54
C LYS A 359 -28.91 -5.31 1.19
N HIS A 360 -28.50 -5.24 -0.08
CA HIS A 360 -27.59 -4.22 -0.58
C HIS A 360 -26.27 -4.17 0.19
N GLU A 361 -25.73 -5.36 0.45
CA GLU A 361 -24.46 -5.56 1.14
C GLU A 361 -23.29 -5.22 0.21
N LEU A 362 -22.29 -4.57 0.78
CA LEU A 362 -21.02 -4.29 0.12
C LEU A 362 -20.03 -5.41 0.46
N ASP A 363 -19.17 -5.75 -0.49
CA ASP A 363 -18.21 -6.83 -0.33
C ASP A 363 -16.93 -6.36 0.37
N ILE A 364 -16.49 -5.12 0.14
CA ILE A 364 -15.23 -4.62 0.68
C ILE A 364 -15.43 -3.25 1.31
N PHE A 365 -14.98 -3.12 2.56
CA PHE A 365 -14.89 -1.84 3.25
C PHE A 365 -13.44 -1.46 3.48
N ARG A 366 -13.13 -0.18 3.27
CA ARG A 366 -11.80 0.37 3.46
C ARG A 366 -11.77 1.30 4.68
N PHE A 367 -10.80 1.08 5.54
CA PHE A 367 -10.46 1.96 6.64
C PHE A 367 -8.99 2.34 6.52
N SER A 368 -8.64 3.59 6.79
CA SER A 368 -7.26 4.08 6.74
C SER A 368 -6.74 4.35 8.14
N MET A 369 -5.46 4.04 8.36
CA MET A 369 -4.77 4.22 9.64
C MET A 369 -4.87 5.68 10.09
N ARG A 370 -5.30 5.87 11.34
CA ARG A 370 -5.55 7.20 11.91
C ARG A 370 -4.73 7.48 13.16
N TYR A 371 -4.56 6.48 14.01
CA TYR A 371 -4.04 6.68 15.35
C TYR A 371 -3.42 5.41 15.90
N ILE A 372 -2.55 5.56 16.90
CA ILE A 372 -1.98 4.48 17.69
C ILE A 372 -1.97 4.85 19.18
N TYR A 373 -2.43 3.94 20.03
CA TYR A 373 -2.31 4.06 21.49
C TYR A 373 -0.92 3.58 21.94
N GLY A 374 -0.36 4.23 22.96
CA GLY A 374 0.90 3.83 23.61
C GLY A 374 0.58 3.03 24.84
#